data_AF-A0A0R3PTE4-F1
#
_entry.id   AF-A0A0R3PTE4-F1
#
_cell.length_a   1.000
_cell.length_b   1.000
_cell.length_c   1.000
_cell.angle_alpha   90.00
_cell.angle_beta   90.00
_cell.angle_gamma   90.00
#
_symmetry.space_group_name_H-M   'P 1'
#
loop_
_entity.id
_entity.type
_entity.pdbx_description
1 polymer ?
#
loop_
_entity_poly.entity_id
_entity_poly.type
_entity_poly.pdbx_seq_one_letter_code
_entity_poly.pdbx_strand_id
1 'polypeptide(L)'
;MTNLYPDESYCTSDIGRLLFHPKNEWSVTAKVVDVIEVKHIAGNHIDYKIEITCVPRKSIELDDRVFTLTSRFRELNRLHANLSKLHKQLYLRGTFPQFALPRLLGKFDPQVITERRHSIDEFLAFVLDNEVLRKARVLQEWTEVSISSVFCSQFSLC
;
A
#
# COMPACT_ATOMS: atom_id res chain seq x y z
N MET A 1 10.92 2.77 -20.08
CA MET A 1 9.57 2.98 -19.51
C MET A 1 9.70 3.89 -18.31
N THR A 2 8.84 4.90 -18.16
CA THR A 2 8.85 5.80 -17.01
C THR A 2 8.35 5.09 -15.75
N ASN A 3 8.92 5.40 -14.58
CA ASN A 3 8.50 4.83 -13.29
C ASN A 3 7.20 5.46 -12.75
N LEU A 4 6.69 6.49 -13.42
CA LEU A 4 5.45 7.18 -13.13
C LEU A 4 4.46 6.94 -14.27
N TYR A 5 3.17 6.85 -13.93
CA TYR A 5 2.08 6.95 -14.90
C TYR A 5 2.06 8.35 -15.51
N PRO A 6 2.06 8.47 -16.84
CA PRO A 6 2.09 9.78 -17.51
C PRO A 6 0.75 10.51 -17.39
N ASP A 7 -0.35 9.77 -17.39
CA ASP A 7 -1.73 10.27 -17.33
C ASP A 7 -2.67 9.21 -16.73
N GLU A 8 -3.92 9.61 -16.48
CA GLU A 8 -4.93 8.78 -15.81
C GLU A 8 -5.32 7.54 -16.63
N SER A 9 -5.11 7.52 -17.96
CA SER A 9 -5.53 6.38 -18.80
C SER A 9 -4.79 5.08 -18.48
N TYR A 10 -3.68 5.17 -17.75
CA TYR A 10 -2.91 4.03 -17.24
C TYR A 10 -3.50 3.41 -15.96
N CYS A 11 -4.45 4.08 -15.31
CA CYS A 11 -5.12 3.58 -14.11
C CYS A 11 -6.23 2.60 -14.49
N THR A 12 -6.05 1.32 -14.14
CA THR A 12 -7.02 0.28 -14.50
C THR A 12 -8.07 0.00 -13.42
N SER A 13 -7.85 0.52 -12.21
CA SER A 13 -8.71 0.35 -11.04
C SER A 13 -9.24 1.68 -10.49
N ASP A 14 -10.35 1.61 -9.75
CA ASP A 14 -10.96 2.80 -9.11
C ASP A 14 -10.03 3.44 -8.08
N ILE A 15 -9.37 2.62 -7.23
CA ILE A 15 -8.36 3.13 -6.30
C ILE A 15 -7.21 3.80 -7.07
N GLY A 16 -6.81 3.26 -8.21
CA GLY A 16 -5.72 3.80 -9.00
C GLY A 16 -6.02 5.22 -9.50
N ARG A 17 -7.24 5.44 -9.98
CA ARG A 17 -7.73 6.77 -10.40
C ARG A 17 -7.75 7.76 -9.22
N LEU A 18 -8.24 7.32 -8.06
CA LEU A 18 -8.25 8.15 -6.84
C LEU A 18 -6.84 8.51 -6.35
N LEU A 19 -5.89 7.56 -6.45
CA LEU A 19 -4.48 7.83 -6.16
C LEU A 19 -3.87 8.82 -7.16
N PHE A 20 -4.26 8.74 -8.43
CA PHE A 20 -3.75 9.63 -9.47
C PHE A 20 -4.22 11.08 -9.30
N HIS A 21 -5.43 11.28 -8.75
CA HIS A 21 -6.01 12.60 -8.55
C HIS A 21 -5.21 13.51 -7.59
N PRO A 22 -5.22 14.83 -7.79
CA PRO A 22 -4.59 15.80 -6.90
C PRO A 22 -5.03 15.66 -5.44
N LYS A 23 -4.12 15.91 -4.49
CA LYS A 23 -4.38 15.76 -3.04
C LYS A 23 -5.37 16.80 -2.51
N ASN A 24 -5.58 17.88 -3.25
CA ASN A 24 -6.56 18.91 -2.95
C ASN A 24 -7.98 18.52 -3.40
N GLU A 25 -8.13 17.41 -4.14
CA GLU A 25 -9.42 16.81 -4.50
C GLU A 25 -9.71 15.60 -3.59
N TRP A 26 -8.71 14.74 -3.39
CA TRP A 26 -8.83 13.53 -2.57
C TRP A 26 -7.74 13.47 -1.50
N SER A 27 -8.15 13.39 -0.24
CA SER A 27 -7.27 12.99 0.86
C SER A 27 -7.19 11.48 0.88
N VAL A 28 -5.99 10.92 0.82
CA VAL A 28 -5.79 9.47 0.85
C VAL A 28 -4.96 9.10 2.07
N THR A 29 -5.48 8.21 2.92
CA THR A 29 -4.79 7.68 4.09
C THR A 29 -4.79 6.16 4.07
N ALA A 30 -3.87 5.54 4.79
CA ALA A 30 -3.82 4.10 4.96
C ALA A 30 -3.57 3.71 6.41
N LYS A 31 -4.16 2.60 6.82
CA LYS A 31 -3.91 1.96 8.12
C LYS A 31 -3.88 0.46 7.99
N VAL A 32 -2.91 -0.18 8.62
CA VAL A 32 -3.03 -1.61 8.91
C VAL A 32 -4.20 -1.75 9.88
N VAL A 33 -5.20 -2.56 9.55
CA VAL A 33 -6.37 -2.77 10.42
C VAL A 33 -6.33 -4.13 11.08
N ASP A 34 -5.66 -5.11 10.47
CA ASP A 34 -5.54 -6.45 11.01
C ASP A 34 -4.23 -7.13 10.58
N VAL A 35 -3.82 -8.16 11.33
CA VAL A 35 -2.66 -9.00 11.04
C VAL A 35 -3.07 -10.45 11.17
N ILE A 36 -3.01 -11.19 10.07
CA ILE A 36 -3.55 -12.55 9.97
C ILE A 36 -2.40 -13.54 9.80
N GLU A 37 -2.32 -14.54 10.67
CA GLU A 37 -1.47 -15.71 10.43
C GLU A 37 -2.19 -16.67 9.48
N VAL A 38 -1.65 -16.79 8.27
CA VAL A 38 -2.16 -17.68 7.24
C VAL A 38 -1.39 -18.99 7.29
N LYS A 39 -2.12 -20.08 7.56
CA LYS A 39 -1.58 -21.43 7.65
C LYS A 39 -1.76 -22.15 6.32
N HIS A 40 -0.66 -22.59 5.70
CA HIS A 40 -0.70 -23.42 4.50
C HIS A 40 0.18 -24.65 4.69
N ILE A 41 -0.12 -25.70 3.91
CA ILE A 41 0.69 -26.93 3.85
C ILE A 41 2.15 -26.62 3.50
N ALA A 42 2.38 -25.63 2.62
CA ALA A 42 3.71 -25.17 2.20
C ALA A 42 4.41 -24.23 3.21
N GLY A 43 3.77 -23.93 4.34
CA GLY A 43 4.31 -23.11 5.42
C GLY A 43 3.47 -21.88 5.77
N ASN A 44 3.57 -21.46 7.02
CA ASN A 44 2.81 -20.33 7.55
C ASN A 44 3.43 -19.00 7.11
N HIS A 45 2.58 -17.98 6.97
CA HIS A 45 3.00 -16.60 6.76
C HIS A 45 2.08 -15.61 7.47
N ILE A 46 2.51 -14.34 7.52
CA ILE A 46 1.73 -13.23 8.07
C ILE A 46 1.28 -12.34 6.91
N ASP A 47 -0.02 -12.09 6.88
CA ASP A 47 -0.67 -11.11 6.02
C ASP A 47 -1.07 -9.87 6.83
N TYR A 48 -0.85 -8.70 6.24
CA TYR A 48 -1.27 -7.42 6.78
C TYR A 48 -2.49 -6.96 6.00
N LYS A 49 -3.62 -6.80 6.70
CA LYS A 49 -4.83 -6.21 6.14
C LYS A 49 -4.73 -4.70 6.29
N ILE A 50 -4.80 -3.99 5.18
CA ILE A 50 -4.60 -2.54 5.10
C ILE A 50 -5.88 -1.93 4.54
N GLU A 51 -6.41 -0.91 5.21
CA GLU A 51 -7.48 -0.09 4.67
C GLU A 51 -6.92 1.21 4.12
N ILE A 52 -7.19 1.48 2.85
CA ILE A 52 -6.94 2.78 2.21
C ILE A 52 -8.25 3.55 2.16
N THR A 53 -8.29 4.71 2.79
CA THR A 53 -9.46 5.59 2.84
C THR A 53 -9.20 6.82 1.97
N CYS A 54 -10.09 7.07 1.02
CA CYS A 54 -10.07 8.24 0.15
C CYS A 54 -11.27 9.14 0.50
N VAL A 55 -10.98 10.33 1.01
CA VAL A 55 -11.98 11.33 1.44
C VAL A 55 -11.98 12.50 0.45
N PRO A 56 -13.11 12.86 -0.16
CA PRO A 56 -13.19 14.00 -1.05
C PRO A 56 -13.06 15.31 -0.27
N ARG A 57 -12.28 16.27 -0.78
CA ARG A 57 -12.01 17.55 -0.08
C ARG A 57 -12.92 18.71 -0.51
N LYS A 58 -13.47 18.66 -1.72
CA LYS A 58 -14.18 19.79 -2.36
C LYS A 58 -15.59 19.44 -2.83
N SER A 59 -16.07 18.23 -2.53
CA SER A 59 -17.41 17.80 -2.88
C SER A 59 -18.11 17.27 -1.65
N ILE A 60 -19.26 17.86 -1.34
CA ILE A 60 -20.17 17.37 -0.30
C ILE A 60 -21.06 16.23 -0.81
N GLU A 61 -21.06 15.98 -2.12
CA GLU A 61 -21.91 14.96 -2.76
C GLU A 61 -21.20 13.61 -2.92
N LEU A 62 -19.86 13.60 -2.81
CA LEU A 62 -19.08 12.37 -2.94
C LEU A 62 -18.89 11.74 -1.56
N ASP A 63 -19.17 10.44 -1.48
CA ASP A 63 -18.90 9.63 -0.30
C ASP A 63 -17.42 9.24 -0.20
N ASP A 64 -17.00 8.98 1.03
CA ASP A 64 -15.73 8.34 1.33
C ASP A 64 -15.62 6.99 0.62
N ARG A 65 -14.45 6.70 0.06
CA ARG A 65 -14.15 5.41 -0.57
C ARG A 65 -13.14 4.66 0.26
N VAL A 66 -13.51 3.48 0.74
CA VAL A 66 -12.64 2.62 1.54
C VAL A 66 -12.30 1.36 0.74
N PHE A 67 -11.02 1.06 0.63
CA PHE A 67 -10.50 -0.13 -0.04
C PHE A 67 -9.76 -0.98 0.97
N THR A 68 -10.05 -2.28 0.99
CA THR A 68 -9.30 -3.26 1.80
C THR A 68 -8.30 -4.00 0.93
N LEU A 69 -7.04 -4.00 1.36
CA LEU A 69 -5.92 -4.65 0.71
C LEU A 69 -5.35 -5.70 1.66
N THR A 70 -4.85 -6.80 1.10
CA THR A 70 -4.07 -7.79 1.86
C THR A 70 -2.68 -7.88 1.27
N SER A 71 -1.64 -7.77 2.09
CA SER A 71 -0.26 -7.87 1.60
C SER A 71 0.69 -8.49 2.61
N ARG A 72 1.71 -9.17 2.10
CA ARG A 72 2.79 -9.72 2.93
C ARG A 72 3.89 -8.70 3.14
N PHE A 73 4.59 -8.83 4.27
CA PHE A 73 5.74 -7.98 4.58
C PHE A 73 6.78 -7.94 3.44
N ARG A 74 7.04 -9.07 2.78
CA ARG A 74 8.02 -9.13 1.69
C ARG A 74 7.64 -8.25 0.48
N GLU A 75 6.34 -8.15 0.17
CA GLU A 75 5.86 -7.34 -0.96
C GLU A 75 5.87 -5.86 -0.57
N LEU A 76 5.46 -5.54 0.65
CA LEU A 76 5.57 -4.19 1.23
C LEU A 76 7.04 -3.71 1.29
N ASN A 77 7.97 -4.58 1.67
CA ASN A 77 9.40 -4.26 1.69
C ASN A 77 9.96 -4.00 0.28
N ARG A 78 9.50 -4.76 -0.73
CA ARG A 78 9.84 -4.51 -2.14
C ARG A 78 9.27 -3.18 -2.62
N LEU A 79 8.01 -2.88 -2.25
CA LEU A 79 7.38 -1.60 -2.58
C LEU A 79 8.14 -0.42 -1.95
N HIS A 80 8.47 -0.51 -0.66
CA HIS A 80 9.27 0.47 0.06
C HIS A 80 10.60 0.74 -0.64
N ALA A 81 11.37 -0.30 -0.95
CA ALA A 81 12.68 -0.16 -1.59
C ALA A 81 12.59 0.54 -2.96
N ASN A 82 11.58 0.20 -3.77
CA ASN A 82 11.38 0.82 -5.08
C ASN A 82 10.96 2.29 -4.95
N LEU A 83 10.03 2.61 -4.05
CA LEU A 83 9.57 3.98 -3.84
C LEU A 83 10.63 4.86 -3.18
N SER A 84 11.45 4.31 -2.29
CA SER A 84 12.59 5.02 -1.69
C SER A 84 13.61 5.41 -2.76
N LYS A 85 13.96 4.46 -3.65
CA LYS A 85 14.84 4.72 -4.79
C LYS A 85 14.25 5.80 -5.71
N LEU A 86 12.96 5.72 -6.02
CA LEU A 86 12.28 6.69 -6.87
C LEU A 86 12.23 8.08 -6.24
N HIS A 87 11.88 8.18 -4.95
CA HIS A 87 11.87 9.43 -4.19
C HIS A 87 13.23 10.15 -4.27
N LYS A 88 14.32 9.39 -4.08
CA LYS A 88 15.69 9.90 -4.23
C LYS A 88 16.01 10.34 -5.67
N GLN A 89 15.64 9.53 -6.66
CA GLN A 89 15.90 9.84 -8.09
C GLN A 89 15.19 11.11 -8.56
N LEU A 90 14.01 11.39 -8.00
CA LEU A 90 13.20 12.56 -8.34
C LEU A 90 13.52 13.78 -7.46
N TYR A 91 14.51 13.68 -6.55
CA TYR A 91 14.88 14.75 -5.61
C TYR A 91 13.69 15.32 -4.83
N LEU A 92 12.75 14.45 -4.45
CA LEU A 92 11.56 14.86 -3.71
C LEU A 92 11.94 15.30 -2.29
N ARG A 93 11.21 16.28 -1.76
CA ARG A 93 11.43 16.79 -0.40
C ARG A 93 11.01 15.76 0.66
N GLY A 94 11.51 15.98 1.87
CA GLY A 94 11.23 15.14 3.04
C GLY A 94 12.15 13.93 3.16
N THR A 95 12.27 13.40 4.37
CA THR A 95 13.02 12.17 4.63
C THR A 95 12.12 10.98 4.41
N PHE A 96 12.49 10.08 3.49
CA PHE A 96 11.74 8.86 3.27
C PHE A 96 11.76 7.99 4.55
N PRO A 97 10.61 7.46 5.01
CA PRO A 97 10.55 6.69 6.26
C PRO A 97 11.45 5.45 6.24
N GLN A 98 12.03 5.14 7.41
CA GLN A 98 12.71 3.85 7.60
C GLN A 98 11.68 2.72 7.57
N PHE A 99 12.14 1.51 7.24
CA PHE A 99 11.29 0.32 7.21
C PHE A 99 11.88 -0.76 8.08
N ALA A 100 11.00 -1.58 8.67
CA ALA A 100 11.43 -2.74 9.43
C ALA A 100 12.35 -3.64 8.59
N LEU A 101 13.35 -4.25 9.22
CA LEU A 101 14.27 -5.12 8.49
C LEU A 101 13.63 -6.49 8.20
N PRO A 102 13.91 -7.09 7.03
CA PRO A 102 13.58 -8.49 6.79
C PRO A 102 14.25 -9.40 7.84
N ARG A 103 13.48 -10.32 8.42
CA ARG A 103 13.98 -11.32 9.38
C ARG A 103 13.67 -12.73 8.86
N LEU A 104 14.67 -13.60 8.86
CA LEU A 104 14.52 -15.02 8.46
C LEU A 104 13.92 -15.87 9.59
N LEU A 105 14.21 -15.53 10.86
CA LEU A 105 13.69 -16.19 12.05
C LEU A 105 12.81 -15.22 12.86
N GLY A 106 11.87 -15.76 13.65
CA GLY A 106 11.02 -14.94 14.53
C GLY A 106 10.00 -14.07 13.79
N LYS A 107 9.64 -14.39 12.54
CA LYS A 107 8.68 -13.59 11.76
C LYS A 107 7.25 -13.52 12.35
N PHE A 108 6.95 -14.42 13.28
CA PHE A 108 5.69 -14.48 14.04
C PHE A 108 5.80 -13.88 15.45
N ASP A 109 6.99 -13.38 15.82
CA ASP A 109 7.19 -12.73 17.11
C ASP A 109 6.29 -11.47 17.18
N PRO A 110 5.45 -11.32 18.22
CA PRO A 110 4.60 -10.15 18.40
C PRO A 110 5.34 -8.81 18.33
N GLN A 111 6.59 -8.74 18.82
CA GLN A 111 7.39 -7.53 18.74
C GLN A 111 7.76 -7.19 17.29
N VAL A 112 8.11 -8.21 16.50
CA VAL A 112 8.41 -8.06 15.06
C VAL A 112 7.15 -7.64 14.30
N ILE A 113 6.00 -8.21 14.62
CA ILE A 113 4.73 -7.84 14.00
C ILE A 113 4.38 -6.37 14.32
N THR A 114 4.57 -5.95 15.56
CA THR A 114 4.31 -4.57 16.01
C THR A 114 5.24 -3.57 15.32
N GLU A 115 6.54 -3.84 15.29
CA GLU A 115 7.54 -3.05 14.56
C GLU A 115 7.16 -2.87 13.09
N ARG A 116 6.79 -3.98 12.43
CA ARG A 116 6.39 -3.96 11.02
C ARG A 116 5.12 -3.17 10.81
N ARG A 117 4.09 -3.37 11.64
CA ARG A 117 2.83 -2.63 11.55
C ARG A 117 3.06 -1.12 11.62
N HIS A 118 3.87 -0.67 12.58
CA HIS A 118 4.22 0.73 12.72
C HIS A 118 4.96 1.25 11.48
N SER A 119 5.98 0.53 11.00
CA SER A 119 6.73 0.94 9.81
C SER A 119 5.87 1.00 8.54
N ILE A 120 4.87 0.11 8.40
CA ILE A 120 3.92 0.11 7.28
C ILE A 120 3.02 1.34 7.34
N ASP A 121 2.46 1.65 8.52
CA ASP A 121 1.60 2.82 8.72
C ASP A 121 2.35 4.11 8.38
N GLU A 122 3.58 4.29 8.89
CA GLU A 122 4.38 5.50 8.62
C GLU A 122 4.78 5.61 7.15
N PHE A 123 5.22 4.50 6.56
CA PHE A 123 5.60 4.41 5.15
C PHE A 123 4.44 4.80 4.23
N LEU A 124 3.26 4.19 4.42
CA LEU A 124 2.11 4.46 3.56
C LEU A 124 1.56 5.87 3.78
N ALA A 125 1.56 6.38 5.01
CA ALA A 125 1.18 7.76 5.28
C ALA A 125 2.07 8.75 4.49
N PHE A 126 3.39 8.55 4.49
CA PHE A 126 4.32 9.38 3.72
C PHE A 126 4.08 9.29 2.20
N VAL A 127 3.91 8.07 1.68
CA VAL A 127 3.71 7.85 0.24
C VAL A 127 2.40 8.46 -0.26
N LEU A 128 1.32 8.28 0.50
CA LEU A 128 -0.02 8.72 0.09
C LEU A 128 -0.22 10.24 0.22
N ASP A 129 0.53 10.92 1.09
CA ASP A 129 0.54 12.40 1.11
C ASP A 129 1.33 13.02 -0.06
N ASN A 130 2.20 12.24 -0.71
CA ASN A 130 3.03 12.70 -1.82
C ASN A 130 2.37 12.41 -3.18
N GLU A 131 1.86 13.46 -3.84
CA GLU A 131 1.19 13.36 -5.15
C GLU A 131 2.03 12.70 -6.25
N VAL A 132 3.36 12.89 -6.23
CA VAL A 132 4.24 12.31 -7.24
C VAL A 132 4.41 10.82 -7.00
N LEU A 133 4.57 10.40 -5.75
CA LEU A 133 4.70 8.98 -5.41
C LEU A 133 3.38 8.21 -5.58
N ARG A 134 2.23 8.86 -5.44
CA ARG A 134 0.93 8.22 -5.75
C ARG A 134 0.79 7.81 -7.23
N LYS A 135 1.52 8.48 -8.13
CA LYS A 135 1.57 8.17 -9.57
C LYS A 135 2.63 7.12 -9.91
N ALA A 136 3.38 6.63 -8.93
CA ALA A 136 4.39 5.61 -9.17
C ALA A 136 3.73 4.31 -9.62
N ARG A 137 4.21 3.80 -10.76
CA ARG A 137 3.72 2.55 -11.36
C ARG A 137 3.73 1.38 -10.36
N VAL A 138 4.82 1.26 -9.59
CA VAL A 138 4.97 0.22 -8.57
C VAL A 138 3.93 0.31 -7.44
N LEU A 139 3.43 1.50 -7.10
CA LEU A 139 2.36 1.65 -6.11
C LEU A 139 1.03 1.23 -6.70
N GLN A 140 0.72 1.71 -7.91
CA GLN A 140 -0.50 1.42 -8.65
C GLN A 140 -0.67 -0.09 -8.85
N GLU A 141 0.35 -0.76 -9.40
CA GLU A 141 0.38 -2.21 -9.60
C GLU A 141 0.25 -2.98 -8.27
N TRP A 142 0.90 -2.52 -7.20
CA TRP A 142 0.77 -3.16 -5.87
C TRP A 142 -0.65 -3.05 -5.33
N THR A 143 -1.32 -1.90 -5.47
CA THR A 143 -2.71 -1.75 -5.01
C THR A 143 -3.67 -2.67 -5.75
N GLU A 144 -3.53 -2.80 -7.07
CA GLU A 144 -4.39 -3.66 -7.90
C GLU A 144 -4.26 -5.14 -7.52
N VAL A 145 -3.02 -5.62 -7.35
CA VAL A 145 -2.76 -7.01 -6.94
C VAL A 145 -3.27 -7.28 -5.53
N SER A 146 -3.08 -6.34 -4.60
CA SER A 146 -3.40 -6.55 -3.17
C SER A 146 -4.89 -6.43 -2.86
N ILE A 147 -5.68 -5.75 -3.70
CA ILE A 147 -7.16 -5.81 -3.65
C ILE A 147 -7.63 -7.15 -4.22
N SER A 148 -7.08 -7.57 -5.35
CA SER A 148 -7.50 -8.79 -6.05
C SER A 148 -7.24 -10.07 -5.25
N SER A 149 -6.23 -10.09 -4.37
CA SER A 149 -5.98 -11.23 -3.48
C SER A 149 -7.12 -11.51 -2.49
N VAL A 150 -7.95 -10.51 -2.17
CA VAL A 150 -9.14 -10.72 -1.32
C VAL A 150 -10.16 -11.62 -2.02
N PHE A 151 -10.39 -11.40 -3.32
CA PHE A 151 -11.32 -12.21 -4.11
C PHE A 151 -10.84 -13.66 -4.24
N CYS A 152 -9.55 -13.90 -4.45
CA CYS A 152 -9.03 -15.27 -4.56
C CYS A 152 -9.18 -16.07 -3.26
N SER A 153 -9.01 -15.43 -2.09
CA SER A 153 -9.16 -16.08 -0.78
C SER A 153 -10.60 -16.44 -0.41
N GLN A 154 -11.61 -15.83 -1.05
CA GLN A 154 -13.02 -16.13 -0.81
C GLN A 154 -13.57 -17.28 -1.68
N PHE A 155 -12.90 -17.64 -2.77
CA PHE A 155 -13.36 -18.69 -3.71
C PHE A 155 -12.70 -20.05 -3.52
N SER A 156 -11.96 -20.28 -2.43
CA SER A 156 -11.34 -21.60 -2.14
C SER A 156 -12.26 -22.58 -1.39
N LEU A 157 -13.58 -22.37 -1.46
CA LEU A 157 -14.62 -23.28 -0.95
C LEU A 157 -15.60 -23.62 -2.08
N CYS A 158 -15.19 -24.51 -2.98
CA CYS A 158 -16.06 -25.39 -3.78
C CYS A 158 -15.30 -26.70 -4.01
#